data_AF-A0A084JEC6-F1
#
_entry.id   AF-A0A084JEC6-F1
#
_cell.length_a   1.000
_cell.length_b   1.000
_cell.length_c   1.000
_cell.angle_alpha   90.00
_cell.angle_beta   90.00
_cell.angle_gamma   90.00
#
_symmetry.space_group_name_H-M   'P 1'
#
loop_
_entity.id
_entity.type
_entity.pdbx_description
1 polymer ?
#
loop_
_entity_poly.entity_id
_entity_poly.type
_entity_poly.pdbx_seq_one_letter_code
_entity_poly.pdbx_strand_id
1 'polypeptide(L)'
;MNLNNLMRQHGDISDEIRLIKEMINKNVMALNAMEAASHINKLAGKLQIHLTSEDKFLYPTLINGKDLSLKKMANLYMNEMGEISQVFTSYKNKFNTKNKIEANLMGFVEETKCILKAIETRITKEENELYKMINVN
;
A
#
# COMPACT_ATOMS: atom_id res chain seq x y z
N MET A 1 3.90 1.05 20.87
CA MET A 1 3.87 1.26 19.41
C MET A 1 3.48 2.70 19.13
N ASN A 2 4.12 3.35 18.16
CA ASN A 2 3.93 4.77 17.91
C ASN A 2 3.13 4.98 16.61
N LEU A 3 1.86 5.38 16.72
CA LEU A 3 1.02 5.71 15.57
C LEU A 3 1.66 6.78 14.66
N ASN A 4 2.47 7.69 15.21
CA ASN A 4 3.20 8.68 14.41
C ASN A 4 4.19 8.03 13.44
N ASN A 5 4.73 6.86 13.78
CA ASN A 5 5.61 6.12 12.88
C ASN A 5 4.84 5.49 11.72
N LEU A 6 3.65 4.93 11.99
CA LEU A 6 2.76 4.39 10.97
C LEU A 6 2.25 5.49 10.05
N MET A 7 1.83 6.64 10.61
CA MET A 7 1.46 7.84 9.83
C MET A 7 2.60 8.33 8.94
N ARG A 8 3.85 8.32 9.42
CA ARG A 8 5.00 8.65 8.57
C ARG A 8 5.15 7.67 7.41
N GLN A 9 5.04 6.36 7.67
CA GLN A 9 5.11 5.33 6.64
C GLN A 9 3.98 5.48 5.61
N HIS A 10 2.76 5.87 6.02
CA HIS A 10 1.67 6.18 5.10
C HIS A 10 2.00 7.37 4.18
N GLY A 11 2.64 8.41 4.73
CA GLY A 11 3.15 9.53 3.94
C GLY A 11 4.15 9.07 2.90
N ASP A 12 5.15 8.27 3.32
CA ASP A 12 6.17 7.72 2.42
C ASP A 12 5.57 6.85 1.30
N ILE A 13 4.55 6.05 1.62
CA ILE A 13 3.82 5.24 0.64
C ILE A 13 3.02 6.12 -0.32
N SER A 14 2.28 7.10 0.21
CA SER A 14 1.45 8.03 -0.57
C SER A 14 2.30 8.84 -1.56
N ASP A 15 3.53 9.21 -1.17
CA ASP A 15 4.47 9.89 -2.05
C ASP A 15 4.90 9.02 -3.25
N GLU A 16 5.21 7.75 -3.04
CA GLU A 16 5.51 6.86 -4.19
C GLU A 16 4.27 6.66 -5.07
N ILE A 17 3.10 6.49 -4.46
CA ILE A 17 1.84 6.34 -5.21
C ILE A 17 1.61 7.56 -6.10
N ARG A 18 1.81 8.77 -5.56
CA ARG A 18 1.66 10.01 -6.32
C ARG A 18 2.63 10.07 -7.50
N LEU A 19 3.91 9.78 -7.27
CA LEU A 19 4.93 9.76 -8.33
C LEU A 19 4.56 8.77 -9.44
N ILE A 20 4.14 7.54 -9.08
CA ILE A 20 3.74 6.54 -10.07
C ILE A 20 2.49 7.01 -10.84
N LYS A 21 1.50 7.61 -10.17
CA LYS A 21 0.30 8.17 -10.82
C LYS A 21 0.65 9.27 -11.81
N GLU A 22 1.57 10.16 -11.46
CA GLU A 22 2.07 11.21 -12.37
C GLU A 22 2.74 10.62 -13.61
N MET A 23 3.45 9.50 -13.49
CA MET A 23 4.09 8.82 -14.61
C MET A 23 3.07 8.18 -15.56
N ILE A 24 2.08 7.45 -15.03
CA ILE A 24 1.11 6.70 -15.85
C ILE A 24 -0.05 7.55 -16.39
N ASN A 25 -0.23 8.77 -15.89
CA ASN A 25 -1.24 9.71 -16.40
C ASN A 25 -0.74 10.57 -17.57
N LYS A 26 0.57 10.54 -17.86
CA LYS A 26 1.16 11.15 -19.05
C LYS A 26 0.86 10.29 -20.29
N ASN A 27 1.27 10.78 -21.47
CA ASN A 27 1.22 9.96 -22.68
C ASN A 27 1.96 8.65 -22.43
N VAL A 28 1.23 7.52 -22.53
CA VAL A 28 1.75 6.18 -22.27
C VAL A 28 2.99 5.86 -23.10
N MET A 29 3.06 6.37 -24.34
CA MET A 29 4.21 6.18 -25.24
C MET A 29 5.47 6.92 -24.80
N ALA A 30 5.34 7.88 -23.87
CA ALA A 30 6.45 8.62 -23.28
C ALA A 30 6.80 8.11 -21.86
N LEU A 31 6.18 7.02 -21.39
CA LEU A 31 6.46 6.45 -20.08
C LEU A 31 7.92 5.98 -20.02
N ASN A 32 8.67 6.50 -19.04
CA ASN A 32 9.97 5.94 -18.69
C ASN A 32 9.80 4.62 -17.91
N ALA A 33 9.81 3.49 -18.62
CA ALA A 33 9.61 2.16 -18.04
C ALA A 33 10.68 1.78 -16.99
N MET A 34 11.92 2.27 -17.13
CA MET A 34 12.99 2.00 -16.17
C MET A 34 12.73 2.70 -14.83
N GLU A 35 12.34 3.97 -14.91
CA GLU A 35 11.99 4.78 -13.74
C GLU A 35 10.72 4.23 -13.07
N ALA A 36 9.73 3.79 -13.86
CA ALA A 36 8.49 3.21 -13.34
C ALA A 36 8.78 1.92 -12.55
N ALA A 37 9.61 1.02 -13.11
CA ALA A 37 10.04 -0.19 -12.41
C ALA A 37 10.78 0.14 -11.10
N SER A 38 11.62 1.18 -11.09
CA SER A 38 12.30 1.65 -9.87
C SER A 38 11.29 2.09 -8.79
N HIS A 39 10.29 2.91 -9.13
CA HIS A 39 9.27 3.35 -8.19
C HIS A 39 8.38 2.21 -7.67
N ILE A 40 8.02 1.24 -8.51
CA ILE A 40 7.28 0.04 -8.07
C ILE A 40 8.08 -0.74 -7.02
N ASN A 41 9.39 -0.91 -7.24
CA ASN A 41 10.25 -1.63 -6.30
C ASN A 41 10.43 -0.84 -4.99
N LYS A 42 10.51 0.49 -5.04
CA LYS A 42 10.53 1.35 -3.84
C LYS A 42 9.23 1.24 -3.04
N LEU A 43 8.09 1.35 -3.72
CA LEU A 43 6.76 1.16 -3.11
C LEU A 43 6.66 -0.21 -2.43
N ALA A 44 7.17 -1.27 -3.07
CA ALA A 44 7.19 -2.60 -2.49
C ALA A 44 7.99 -2.68 -1.18
N GLY A 45 9.16 -2.05 -1.14
CA GLY A 45 9.97 -1.99 0.09
C GLY A 45 9.26 -1.23 1.21
N LYS A 46 8.64 -0.09 0.89
CA LYS A 46 7.87 0.71 1.85
C LYS A 46 6.65 -0.05 2.41
N LEU A 47 5.89 -0.70 1.53
CA LEU A 47 4.76 -1.56 1.94
C LEU A 47 5.21 -2.70 2.84
N GLN A 48 6.32 -3.37 2.53
CA GLN A 48 6.84 -4.45 3.37
C GLN A 48 7.19 -3.96 4.78
N ILE A 49 7.84 -2.80 4.90
CA ILE A 49 8.20 -2.20 6.19
C ILE A 49 6.95 -1.86 7.00
N HIS A 50 5.96 -1.26 6.34
CA HIS A 50 4.69 -0.90 6.95
C HIS A 50 3.94 -2.14 7.46
N LEU A 51 3.68 -3.11 6.57
CA LEU A 51 3.04 -4.39 6.92
C LEU A 51 3.72 -5.09 8.10
N THR A 52 5.05 -5.16 8.07
CA THR A 52 5.83 -5.77 9.17
C THR A 52 5.63 -5.03 10.50
N SER A 53 5.45 -3.71 10.46
CA SER A 53 5.19 -2.90 11.64
C SER A 53 3.79 -3.20 12.20
N GLU A 54 2.80 -3.39 11.34
CA GLU A 54 1.44 -3.72 11.77
C GLU A 54 1.32 -5.17 12.28
N ASP A 55 1.89 -6.14 11.56
CA ASP A 55 1.78 -7.54 11.96
C ASP A 55 2.50 -7.84 13.28
N LYS A 56 3.60 -7.15 13.56
CA LYS A 56 4.38 -7.37 14.79
C LYS A 56 3.87 -6.59 15.99
N PHE A 57 3.24 -5.44 15.76
CA PHE A 57 2.93 -4.50 16.82
C PHE A 57 1.47 -4.02 16.75
N LEU A 58 1.06 -3.51 15.57
CA LEU A 58 -0.31 -3.19 15.12
C LEU A 58 -1.44 -4.01 15.75
N TYR A 59 -1.79 -5.01 14.96
CA TYR A 59 -2.91 -5.89 15.12
C TYR A 59 -2.79 -6.76 16.38
N PRO A 60 -1.62 -7.30 16.77
CA PRO A 60 -1.52 -8.09 18.00
C PRO A 60 -1.95 -7.31 19.25
N THR A 61 -1.62 -6.02 19.33
CA THR A 61 -2.01 -5.19 20.47
C THR A 61 -3.52 -4.99 20.53
N LEU A 62 -4.15 -4.70 19.39
CA LEU A 62 -5.59 -4.43 19.32
C LEU A 62 -6.42 -5.70 19.51
N ILE A 63 -6.02 -6.80 18.86
CA ILE A 63 -6.71 -8.10 18.91
C ILE A 63 -6.72 -8.68 20.33
N ASN A 64 -5.63 -8.51 21.08
CA ASN A 64 -5.51 -8.98 22.46
C ASN A 64 -6.10 -8.00 23.49
N GLY A 65 -6.61 -6.84 23.07
CA GLY A 65 -7.21 -5.82 23.94
C GLY A 65 -8.52 -6.25 24.60
N LYS A 66 -9.27 -5.31 25.19
CA LYS A 66 -10.61 -5.56 25.75
C LYS A 66 -11.76 -5.02 24.90
N ASP A 67 -11.50 -4.00 24.08
CA ASP A 67 -12.50 -3.37 23.21
C ASP A 67 -12.84 -4.27 22.02
N LEU A 68 -14.06 -4.80 22.00
CA LEU A 68 -14.54 -5.71 20.95
C LEU A 68 -14.66 -5.03 19.58
N SER A 69 -14.95 -3.73 19.54
CA SER A 69 -15.07 -2.96 18.30
C SER A 69 -13.70 -2.77 17.66
N LEU A 70 -12.68 -2.39 18.45
CA LEU A 70 -11.30 -2.32 18.00
C LEU A 70 -10.77 -3.67 17.51
N LYS A 71 -11.07 -4.76 18.23
CA LYS A 71 -10.70 -6.11 17.79
C LYS A 71 -11.29 -6.47 16.43
N LYS A 72 -12.58 -6.21 16.24
CA LYS A 72 -13.27 -6.53 15.00
C LYS A 72 -12.67 -5.75 13.83
N MET A 73 -12.42 -4.46 14.02
CA MET A 73 -11.83 -3.59 13.00
C MET A 73 -10.39 -4.01 12.68
N ALA A 74 -9.57 -4.28 13.70
CA ALA A 74 -8.20 -4.76 13.53
C ALA A 74 -8.13 -6.07 12.71
N ASN A 75 -8.99 -7.05 13.02
CA ASN A 75 -9.03 -8.29 12.25
C ASN A 75 -9.46 -8.08 10.79
N LEU A 76 -10.47 -7.24 10.54
CA LEU A 76 -10.91 -6.91 9.18
C LEU A 76 -9.76 -6.30 8.37
N TYR A 77 -9.09 -5.32 8.95
CA TYR A 77 -8.05 -4.53 8.31
C TYR A 77 -6.76 -5.31 8.08
N MET A 78 -6.40 -6.20 9.02
CA MET A 78 -5.31 -7.16 8.85
C MET A 78 -5.58 -8.10 7.66
N ASN A 79 -6.80 -8.62 7.52
CA ASN A 79 -7.17 -9.48 6.40
C ASN A 79 -7.18 -8.72 5.06
N GLU A 80 -7.84 -7.55 4.99
CA GLU A 80 -7.88 -6.71 3.78
C GLU A 80 -6.46 -6.38 3.29
N MET A 81 -5.56 -6.00 4.21
CA MET A 81 -4.20 -5.62 3.85
C MET A 81 -3.34 -6.84 3.45
N GLY A 82 -3.60 -8.01 4.04
CA GLY A 82 -3.01 -9.29 3.61
C GLY A 82 -3.37 -9.64 2.16
N GLU A 83 -4.64 -9.47 1.77
CA GLU A 83 -5.10 -9.69 0.39
C GLU A 83 -4.44 -8.69 -0.58
N ILE A 84 -4.41 -7.40 -0.22
CA ILE A 84 -3.73 -6.36 -1.03
C ILE A 84 -2.25 -6.69 -1.21
N SER A 85 -1.56 -7.16 -0.17
CA SER A 85 -0.15 -7.55 -0.23
C SER A 85 0.11 -8.68 -1.24
N GLN A 86 -0.77 -9.69 -1.29
CA GLN A 86 -0.67 -10.79 -2.25
C GLN A 86 -0.90 -10.32 -3.69
N VAL A 87 -1.93 -9.51 -3.91
CA VAL A 87 -2.23 -8.93 -5.22
C VAL A 87 -1.09 -8.01 -5.68
N PHE A 88 -0.58 -7.15 -4.81
CA PHE A 88 0.53 -6.25 -5.11
C PHE A 88 1.82 -7.03 -5.41
N THR A 89 2.10 -8.12 -4.70
CA THR A 89 3.26 -8.98 -4.98
C THR A 89 3.18 -9.57 -6.39
N SER A 90 1.99 -10.04 -6.78
CA SER A 90 1.74 -10.59 -8.12
C SER A 90 1.92 -9.51 -9.20
N TYR A 91 1.31 -8.33 -9.00
CA TYR A 91 1.46 -7.16 -9.85
C TYR A 91 2.94 -6.74 -9.98
N LYS A 92 3.66 -6.62 -8.86
CA LYS A 92 5.10 -6.29 -8.87
C LYS A 92 5.87 -7.31 -9.69
N ASN A 93 5.67 -8.61 -9.48
CA ASN A 93 6.41 -9.62 -10.23
C ASN A 93 6.14 -9.55 -11.73
N LYS A 94 4.97 -9.04 -12.13
CA LYS A 94 4.62 -8.78 -13.52
C LYS A 94 5.29 -7.53 -14.09
N PHE A 95 5.66 -6.53 -13.28
CA PHE A 95 6.13 -5.21 -13.78
C PHE A 95 7.42 -4.67 -13.11
N ASN A 96 8.15 -5.47 -12.33
CA ASN A 96 9.31 -5.02 -11.56
C ASN A 96 10.59 -4.72 -12.37
N THR A 97 10.54 -4.80 -13.70
CA THR A 97 11.69 -4.52 -14.58
C THR A 97 11.21 -3.76 -15.80
N LYS A 98 12.11 -2.97 -16.39
CA LYS A 98 11.88 -2.24 -17.65
C LYS A 98 11.27 -3.14 -18.73
N ASN A 99 11.93 -4.27 -19.04
CA ASN A 99 11.52 -5.17 -20.11
C ASN A 99 10.09 -5.73 -19.91
N LYS A 100 9.71 -6.01 -18.65
CA LYS A 100 8.38 -6.51 -18.34
C LYS A 100 7.29 -5.44 -18.53
N ILE A 101 7.59 -4.18 -18.20
CA ILE A 101 6.69 -3.05 -18.46
C ILE A 101 6.54 -2.82 -19.96
N GLU A 102 7.66 -2.79 -20.69
CA GLU A 102 7.64 -2.56 -22.15
C GLU A 102 6.91 -3.67 -22.91
N ALA A 103 6.95 -4.91 -22.41
CA ALA A 103 6.22 -6.04 -23.00
C ALA A 103 4.69 -5.90 -22.91
N ASN A 104 4.15 -5.14 -21.95
CA ASN A 104 2.73 -4.90 -21.83
C ASN A 104 2.43 -3.55 -21.15
N LEU A 105 2.61 -2.48 -21.92
CA LEU A 105 2.52 -1.11 -21.43
C LEU A 105 1.10 -0.69 -21.04
N MET A 106 0.10 -1.11 -21.81
CA MET A 106 -1.31 -0.82 -21.50
C MET A 106 -1.77 -1.57 -20.24
N GLY A 107 -1.47 -2.86 -20.15
CA GLY A 107 -1.79 -3.65 -18.96
C GLY A 107 -1.05 -3.14 -17.72
N PHE A 108 0.20 -2.67 -17.88
CA PHE A 108 0.91 -1.97 -16.80
C PHE A 108 0.09 -0.78 -16.29
N VAL A 109 -0.34 0.14 -17.15
CA VAL A 109 -1.09 1.34 -16.75
C VAL A 109 -2.41 0.97 -16.04
N GLU A 110 -3.17 0.03 -16.59
CA GLU A 110 -4.46 -0.38 -16.04
C GLU A 110 -4.32 -1.03 -14.67
N GLU A 111 -3.46 -2.05 -14.56
CA GLU A 111 -3.24 -2.77 -13.30
C GLU A 111 -2.61 -1.87 -12.24
N THR A 112 -1.71 -0.96 -12.63
CA THR A 112 -1.14 0.05 -11.73
C THR A 112 -2.25 0.91 -11.13
N LYS A 113 -3.18 1.44 -11.93
CA LYS A 113 -4.28 2.27 -11.42
C LYS A 113 -5.13 1.52 -10.40
N CYS A 114 -5.47 0.26 -10.69
CA CYS A 114 -6.26 -0.59 -9.80
C CYS A 114 -5.55 -0.83 -8.46
N ILE A 115 -4.28 -1.25 -8.49
CA ILE A 115 -3.58 -1.61 -7.26
C ILE A 115 -3.25 -0.40 -6.39
N LEU A 116 -2.86 0.73 -7.00
CA LEU A 116 -2.61 1.97 -6.26
C LEU A 116 -3.88 2.47 -5.58
N LYS A 117 -5.03 2.40 -6.25
CA LYS A 117 -6.32 2.77 -5.66
C LYS A 117 -6.67 1.91 -4.45
N ALA A 118 -6.43 0.60 -4.52
CA ALA A 118 -6.70 -0.30 -3.41
C ALA A 118 -5.83 0.06 -2.17
N ILE A 119 -4.55 0.33 -2.38
CA ILE A 119 -3.62 0.74 -1.31
C ILE A 119 -4.06 2.08 -0.70
N GLU A 120 -4.35 3.11 -1.52
CA GLU A 120 -4.82 4.42 -1.07
C GLU A 120 -6.11 4.30 -0.23
N THR A 121 -7.07 3.51 -0.70
CA THR A 121 -8.32 3.27 0.02
C THR A 121 -8.06 2.61 1.37
N ARG A 122 -7.14 1.64 1.43
CA ARG A 122 -6.82 0.93 2.67
C ARG A 122 -6.15 1.83 3.71
N ILE A 123 -5.19 2.65 3.29
CA ILE A 123 -4.55 3.69 4.13
C ILE A 123 -5.59 4.68 4.66
N THR A 124 -6.49 5.14 3.78
CA THR A 124 -7.52 6.13 4.14
C THR A 124 -8.47 5.59 5.21
N LYS A 125 -8.87 4.31 5.11
CA LYS A 125 -9.70 3.63 6.12
C LYS A 125 -8.99 3.56 7.47
N GLU A 126 -7.73 3.16 7.47
CA GLU A 126 -6.89 3.10 8.67
C GLU A 126 -6.84 4.43 9.42
N GLU A 127 -6.51 5.50 8.69
CA GLU A 127 -6.35 6.83 9.27
C GLU A 127 -7.69 7.41 9.76
N ASN A 128 -8.76 7.20 8.99
CA ASN A 128 -10.03 7.83 9.27
C ASN A 128 -10.96 7.04 10.18
N GLU A 129 -10.69 5.75 10.38
CA GLU A 129 -11.51 4.86 11.21
C GLU A 129 -10.64 4.31 12.34
N LEU A 130 -9.70 3.40 12.05
CA LEU A 130 -8.95 2.65 13.08
C LEU A 130 -8.13 3.57 13.99
N TYR A 131 -7.31 4.46 13.42
CA TYR A 131 -6.44 5.34 14.22
C TYR A 131 -7.24 6.36 15.03
N LYS A 132 -8.41 6.78 14.56
CA LYS A 132 -9.32 7.63 15.36
C LYS A 132 -9.86 6.86 16.56
N MET A 133 -10.26 5.60 16.39
CA MET A 133 -10.73 4.78 17.51
C MET A 133 -9.63 4.50 18.55
N ILE A 134 -8.37 4.44 18.14
CA ILE A 134 -7.25 4.29 19.10
C ILE A 134 -7.03 5.58 19.89
N ASN A 135 -7.15 6.75 19.25
CA ASN A 135 -6.88 8.06 19.86
C ASN A 135 -8.07 8.70 20.60
N VAL A 136 -9.27 8.13 20.51
CA VAL A 136 -10.50 8.62 21.17
C VAL A 136 -10.81 7.86 22.46
N ASN A 137 -9.90 6.98 22.91
CA ASN A 137 -10.03 6.19 24.14
C ASN A 137 -8.95 6.52 25.17
#